data_AF-A0A0F9CZB2-F1
#
_entry.id   AF-A0A0F9CZB2-F1
#
_cell.length_a   1.000
_cell.length_b   1.000
_cell.length_c   1.000
_cell.angle_alpha   90.00
_cell.angle_beta   90.00
_cell.angle_gamma   90.00
#
_symmetry.space_group_name_H-M   'P 1'
#
loop_
_entity.id
_entity.type
_entity.pdbx_description
1 polymer ?
#
loop_
_entity_poly.entity_id
_entity_poly.type
_entity_poly.pdbx_seq_one_letter_code
_entity_poly.pdbx_strand_id
1 'polypeptide(L)' 'MKFGYFVRSTVFTYPEVRDLSIKVDNLGFDSIHVNDHFLGMDTRQDRREPMLDAIMLLTALAVETKKVKL' A
#
# COMPACT_ATOMS: atom_id res chain seq x y z
N MET A 1 -19.22 2.53 -11.25
CA MET A 1 -18.07 1.60 -11.20
C MET A 1 -17.07 2.17 -10.19
N LYS A 2 -16.45 1.34 -9.34
CA LYS A 2 -15.47 1.79 -8.34
C LYS A 2 -14.05 1.39 -8.74
N PHE A 3 -13.07 2.24 -8.46
CA PHE A 3 -11.66 2.01 -8.79
C PHE A 3 -10.81 1.88 -7.52
N GLY A 4 -10.03 0.81 -7.44
CA GLY A 4 -9.12 0.52 -6.32
C GLY A 4 -7.66 0.54 -6.74
N TYR A 5 -6.79 0.95 -5.82
CA TYR A 5 -5.34 0.90 -5.96
C TYR A 5 -4.76 -0.17 -5.02
N PHE A 6 -3.88 -1.02 -5.53
CA PHE A 6 -3.21 -2.04 -4.74
C PHE A 6 -1.75 -1.65 -4.52
N VAL A 7 -1.35 -1.51 -3.25
CA VAL A 7 0.01 -1.11 -2.87
C VAL A 7 1.01 -2.23 -3.14
N ARG A 8 2.15 -1.89 -3.75
CA ARG A 8 3.28 -2.81 -3.95
C ARG A 8 4.34 -2.62 -2.85
N SER A 9 4.02 -3.07 -1.63
CA SER A 9 4.83 -2.86 -0.42
C SER A 9 6.19 -3.58 -0.41
N THR A 10 6.42 -4.53 -1.32
CA THR A 10 7.74 -5.18 -1.53
C THR A 10 8.64 -4.41 -2.49
N VAL A 11 8.07 -3.50 -3.29
CA VAL A 11 8.78 -2.79 -4.36
C VAL A 11 9.09 -1.36 -3.95
N PHE A 12 8.17 -0.73 -3.21
CA PHE A 12 8.25 0.68 -2.84
C PHE A 12 8.52 0.86 -1.35
N THR A 13 9.36 1.85 -1.06
CA THR A 13 9.58 2.36 0.30
C THR A 13 8.35 3.10 0.81
N TYR A 14 8.28 3.33 2.12
CA TYR A 14 7.15 4.07 2.71
C TYR A 14 6.93 5.46 2.07
N PRO A 15 7.95 6.33 1.87
CA PRO A 15 7.73 7.62 1.22
C PRO A 15 7.12 7.51 -0.18
N GLU A 16 7.56 6.54 -0.98
CA GLU A 16 7.01 6.30 -2.32
C GLU A 16 5.55 5.82 -2.25
N VAL A 17 5.24 4.91 -1.32
CA VAL A 17 3.87 4.46 -1.09
C VAL A 17 2.98 5.61 -0.63
N ARG A 18 3.46 6.47 0.28
CA ARG A 18 2.73 7.65 0.77
C ARG A 18 2.40 8.59 -0.38
N ASP A 19 3.40 8.97 -1.17
CA ASP A 19 3.24 9.95 -2.25
C ASP A 19 2.29 9.43 -3.34
N LEU A 20 2.37 8.13 -3.66
CA LEU A 20 1.41 7.48 -4.57
C LEU A 20 0.00 7.44 -3.98
N SER A 21 -0.14 7.11 -2.69
CA SER A 21 -1.44 7.04 -2.02
C SER A 21 -2.15 8.40 -1.96
N ILE A 22 -1.39 9.47 -1.67
CA ILE A 22 -1.90 10.85 -1.73
C ILE A 22 -2.35 11.19 -3.15
N LYS A 23 -1.57 10.82 -4.17
CA LYS A 23 -1.95 11.03 -5.57
C LYS A 23 -3.23 10.27 -5.93
N VAL A 24 -3.37 9.03 -5.49
CA VAL A 24 -4.56 8.19 -5.71
C VAL A 24 -5.81 8.78 -5.06
N ASP A 25 -5.70 9.26 -3.82
CA ASP A 25 -6.78 9.97 -3.11
C ASP A 25 -7.20 11.24 -3.89
N ASN A 26 -6.23 12.03 -4.37
CA ASN A 26 -6.49 13.23 -5.18
C ASN A 26 -7.10 12.93 -6.55
N LEU A 27 -6.80 11.77 -7.14
CA LEU A 27 -7.38 11.32 -8.41
C LEU A 27 -8.81 10.76 -8.23
N GLY A 28 -9.30 10.64 -7.00
CA GLY A 28 -10.68 10.24 -6.72
C GLY A 28 -10.92 8.72 -6.77
N PHE A 29 -9.90 7.92 -6.48
CA PHE A 29 -10.09 6.47 -6.32
C PHE A 29 -10.94 6.17 -5.08
N ASP A 30 -11.66 5.06 -5.10
CA ASP A 30 -12.56 4.65 -4.02
C ASP A 30 -11.83 3.94 -2.87
N SER A 31 -10.73 3.24 -3.17
CA SER A 31 -10.03 2.42 -2.17
C SER A 31 -8.55 2.20 -2.44
N ILE A 32 -7.77 2.04 -1.38
CA ILE A 32 -6.38 1.55 -1.37
C ILE A 32 -6.37 0.22 -0.61
N HIS A 33 -5.62 -0.76 -1.10
CA HIS A 33 -5.52 -2.09 -0.51
C HIS A 33 -4.05 -2.45 -0.30
N VAL A 34 -3.75 -3.09 0.83
CA VAL A 34 -2.40 -3.55 1.19
C VAL A 34 -2.44 -5.06 1.41
N ASN A 35 -1.43 -5.77 0.88
CA ASN A 35 -1.23 -7.19 1.15
C ASN A 35 -0.66 -7.38 2.56
N ASP A 36 -1.31 -8.19 3.37
CA ASP A 36 -0.84 -8.55 4.71
C ASP A 36 -0.04 -9.87 4.67
N HIS A 37 1.27 -9.76 4.45
CA HIS A 37 2.16 -10.92 4.37
C HIS A 37 3.42 -10.67 5.20
N PHE A 38 3.82 -11.71 5.93
CA PHE A 38 5.06 -11.71 6.72
C PHE A 38 6.29 -12.18 5.92
N LEU A 39 6.09 -12.77 4.74
CA LEU A 39 7.16 -13.29 3.89
C LEU A 39 6.88 -12.90 2.43
N GLY A 40 7.95 -12.69 1.66
CA GLY A 40 7.85 -12.43 0.22
C GLY A 40 7.10 -13.56 -0.51
N MET A 41 6.35 -13.19 -1.56
CA MET A 41 5.47 -14.11 -2.30
C MET A 41 6.15 -14.79 -3.49
N ASP A 42 7.35 -14.37 -3.87
CA ASP A 42 8.10 -14.99 -4.97
C ASP A 42 8.75 -16.30 -4.49
N THR A 43 8.22 -17.42 -4.95
CA THR A 43 8.74 -18.77 -4.64
C THR A 43 10.08 -19.07 -5.30
N ARG A 44 10.54 -18.23 -6.24
CA ARG A 44 11.84 -18.33 -6.91
C ARG A 44 12.93 -17.57 -6.17
N GLN A 45 12.56 -16.73 -5.20
CA GLN A 45 13.48 -15.96 -4.35
C GLN A 45 13.42 -16.48 -2.91
N ASP A 46 14.42 -16.12 -2.10
CA ASP A 46 14.56 -16.61 -0.72
C ASP A 46 13.50 -16.03 0.25
N ARG A 47 12.36 -15.48 -0.25
CA ARG A 47 11.23 -14.87 0.49
C ARG A 47 11.60 -13.85 1.59
N ARG A 48 12.83 -13.35 1.58
CA ARG A 48 13.39 -12.36 2.53
C ARG A 48 13.17 -10.91 2.10
N GLU A 49 12.25 -10.67 1.17
CA GLU A 49 11.92 -9.31 0.75
C GLU A 49 11.40 -8.52 1.95
N PRO A 50 11.97 -7.35 2.27
CA PRO A 50 11.43 -6.51 3.33
C PRO A 50 10.02 -6.05 2.93
N MET A 51 9.07 -6.26 3.83
CA MET A 51 7.68 -5.86 3.63
C MET A 51 7.28 -4.85 4.70
N LEU A 52 6.55 -3.82 4.27
CA LEU A 52 5.87 -2.92 5.19
C LEU A 52 4.68 -3.66 5.80
N ASP A 53 4.62 -3.70 7.13
CA ASP A 53 3.50 -4.28 7.88
C ASP A 53 2.18 -3.60 7.49
N ALA A 54 1.16 -4.40 7.19
CA ALA A 54 -0.07 -3.88 6.58
C ALA A 54 -0.85 -2.96 7.53
N ILE A 55 -0.96 -3.31 8.81
CA ILE A 55 -1.71 -2.53 9.78
C ILE A 55 -1.00 -1.22 10.08
N MET A 56 0.33 -1.26 10.26
CA MET A 56 1.13 -0.05 10.42
C MET A 56 1.04 0.85 9.20
N LEU A 57 1.13 0.29 8.00
CA LEU A 57 1.07 1.04 6.75
C LEU A 57 -0.30 1.70 6.55
N LEU A 58 -1.39 0.97 6.74
CA LEU A 58 -2.75 1.52 6.63
C LEU A 58 -2.97 2.64 7.65
N THR A 59 -2.49 2.46 8.88
CA THR A 59 -2.58 3.50 9.93
C THR A 59 -1.81 4.77 9.54
N ALA A 60 -0.62 4.62 8.98
CA ALA A 60 0.18 5.75 8.50
C ALA A 60 -0.51 6.48 7.33
N LEU A 61 -1.06 5.73 6.37
CA LEU A 61 -1.78 6.30 5.23
C LEU A 61 -3.09 6.99 5.63
N ALA A 62 -3.74 6.55 6.73
CA ALA A 62 -4.97 7.17 7.23
C ALA A 62 -4.78 8.61 7.70
N VAL A 63 -3.55 8.98 8.10
CA VAL A 63 -3.23 10.36 8.49
C VAL A 63 -3.01 11.26 7.27
N GLU A 64 -2.55 10.68 6.16
CA GLU A 64 -2.10 11.40 4.97
C GLU A 64 -3.21 11.54 3.90
N THR A 65 -4.22 10.67 3.95
CA THR A 65 -5.35 10.63 3.00
C THR A 65 -6.65 11.03 3.66
N LYS A 66 -7.60 11.57 2.89
CA LYS A 66 -8.81 12.21 3.44
C LYS A 66 -10.13 11.61 2.98
N LYS A 67 -10.17 10.97 1.79
CA LYS A 67 -11.44 10.53 1.18
C LYS A 67 -11.45 9.05 0.83
N VAL A 68 -10.31 8.52 0.39
CA VAL A 68 -10.18 7.14 -0.05
C VAL A 68 -10.38 6.15 1.11
N LYS A 69 -11.07 5.04 0.85
CA LYS A 69 -11.14 3.93 1.80
C LYS A 69 -9.78 3.23 1.89
N LEU A 70 -9.33 2.90 3.09
CA LEU A 70 -8.17 2.04 3.34
C LEU A 70 -8.64 0.64 3.76
#